data_AF-A0A6I5C773-F1
#
_entry.id   AF-A0A6I5C773-F1
#
_cell.length_a   1.000
_cell.length_b   1.000
_cell.length_c   1.000
_cell.angle_alpha   90.00
_cell.angle_beta   90.00
_cell.angle_gamma   90.00
#
_symmetry.space_group_name_H-M   'P 1'
#
loop_
_entity.id
_entity.type
_entity.pdbx_description
1 polymer ?
#
loop_
_entity_poly.entity_id
_entity_poly.type
_entity_poly.pdbx_seq_one_letter_code
_entity_poly.pdbx_strand_id
1 'polypeptide(L)'
;MAATPAPPQAPPKPTWDPRRPEPPFPWLRPTIRIRLTLLYGGMFLIAGILLLSIIYLLAANALNVGSKLPFEIVSGGVSSNTCNLPSSAPAGELNRALNDCVNLQREHALNDLLSRSLLALLGLAVIAFAFGYAMAGRVLAPLGRITRTARAVAGSDLSRRIELDGPDDELKELADTFDDMLERLQRAFTAQQRFVGNASHELRTPLAINRTLLEVHLSDPGAPVELQQLGKTLLATNERSEQLVEGLLLLARSDNQI
;
A
#
# COMPACT_ATOMS: atom_id res chain seq x y z
N MET A 1 -12.60 28.17 61.57
CA MET A 1 -12.60 27.16 60.49
C MET A 1 -12.07 27.84 59.24
N ALA A 2 -10.81 27.57 58.87
CA ALA A 2 -10.20 28.17 57.68
C ALA A 2 -10.71 27.42 56.43
N ALA A 3 -11.30 28.15 55.50
CA ALA A 3 -11.82 27.61 54.25
C ALA A 3 -10.67 27.10 53.38
N THR A 4 -10.76 25.83 52.97
CA THR A 4 -9.80 25.20 52.07
C THR A 4 -9.85 25.88 50.70
N PRO A 5 -8.72 26.31 50.12
CA PRO A 5 -8.71 26.90 48.78
C PRO A 5 -9.17 25.88 47.74
N ALA A 6 -9.97 26.35 46.77
CA ALA A 6 -10.49 25.51 45.70
C ALA A 6 -9.35 24.89 44.87
N PRO A 7 -9.52 23.64 44.40
CA PRO A 7 -8.51 22.96 43.58
C PRO A 7 -8.24 23.74 42.28
N PRO A 8 -7.00 23.71 41.77
CA PRO A 8 -6.64 24.35 40.50
C PRO A 8 -7.48 23.78 39.35
N GLN A 9 -8.01 24.66 38.51
CA GLN A 9 -8.81 24.27 37.35
C GLN A 9 -7.97 23.43 36.39
N ALA A 10 -8.52 22.30 35.95
CA ALA A 10 -7.87 21.47 34.95
C ALA A 10 -7.63 22.28 33.67
N PRO A 11 -6.45 22.13 33.02
CA PRO A 11 -6.19 22.81 31.76
C PRO A 11 -7.26 22.44 30.72
N PRO A 12 -7.62 23.37 29.81
CA PRO A 12 -8.63 23.13 28.80
C PRO A 12 -8.28 21.90 27.97
N LYS A 13 -9.29 21.07 27.66
CA LYS A 13 -9.12 19.94 26.75
C LYS A 13 -8.51 20.46 25.43
N PRO A 14 -7.52 19.76 24.85
CA PRO A 14 -6.99 20.10 23.54
C PRO A 14 -8.15 20.22 22.53
N THR A 15 -8.19 21.31 21.76
CA THR A 15 -9.23 21.58 20.74
C THR A 15 -9.11 20.67 19.51
N TRP A 16 -8.07 19.84 19.47
CA TRP A 16 -7.83 18.84 18.44
C TRP A 16 -8.46 17.52 18.90
N ASP A 17 -9.62 17.16 18.33
CA ASP A 17 -10.08 15.77 18.28
C ASP A 17 -9.80 15.29 16.85
N PRO A 18 -8.76 14.44 16.63
CA PRO A 18 -8.37 13.96 15.30
C PRO A 18 -9.34 12.93 14.72
N ARG A 19 -10.40 12.56 15.45
CA ARG A 19 -11.42 11.67 14.90
C ARG A 19 -12.14 12.40 13.78
N ARG A 20 -11.62 12.22 12.56
CA ARG A 20 -12.32 12.55 11.32
C ARG A 20 -13.72 11.95 11.47
N PRO A 21 -14.78 12.74 11.26
CA PRO A 21 -16.14 12.23 11.38
C PRO A 21 -16.27 11.01 10.48
N GLU A 22 -16.64 9.87 11.07
CA GLU A 22 -16.93 8.68 10.29
C GLU A 22 -17.99 9.05 9.26
N PRO A 23 -17.79 8.69 7.98
CA PRO A 23 -18.76 9.00 6.95
C PRO A 23 -20.11 8.40 7.32
N PRO A 24 -21.23 9.06 6.99
CA PRO A 24 -22.57 8.60 7.36
C PRO A 24 -22.95 7.24 6.73
N PHE A 25 -22.22 6.78 5.71
CA PHE A 25 -22.46 5.51 5.01
C PHE A 25 -21.14 4.74 4.74
N PRO A 26 -20.64 3.95 5.71
CA PRO A 26 -19.37 3.22 5.56
C PRO A 26 -19.39 2.17 4.44
N TRP A 27 -20.56 1.66 4.05
CA TRP A 27 -20.73 0.60 3.04
C TRP A 27 -20.69 1.10 1.58
N LEU A 28 -20.81 2.41 1.35
CA LEU A 28 -20.78 3.03 0.01
C LEU A 28 -19.42 3.64 -0.33
N ARG A 29 -18.41 3.50 0.53
CA ARG A 29 -17.05 3.95 0.22
C ARG A 29 -16.47 3.09 -0.91
N PRO A 30 -15.87 3.70 -1.94
CA PRO A 30 -15.20 2.97 -3.01
C PRO A 30 -13.98 2.25 -2.42
N THR A 31 -14.16 1.00 -2.02
CA THR A 31 -13.06 0.16 -1.56
C THR A 31 -12.15 -0.23 -2.73
N ILE A 32 -10.87 -0.40 -2.45
CA ILE A 32 -9.91 -1.00 -3.37
C ILE A 32 -10.36 -2.40 -3.77
N ARG A 33 -11.04 -3.11 -2.87
CA ARG A 33 -11.63 -4.41 -3.19
C ARG A 33 -12.64 -4.28 -4.31
N ILE A 34 -13.61 -3.35 -4.21
CA ILE A 34 -14.61 -3.11 -5.27
C ILE A 34 -13.94 -2.69 -6.59
N ARG A 35 -12.91 -1.84 -6.53
CA ARG A 35 -12.20 -1.40 -7.73
C ARG A 35 -11.46 -2.56 -8.41
N LEU A 36 -10.76 -3.39 -7.63
CA LEU A 36 -10.07 -4.59 -8.13
C LEU A 36 -11.07 -5.62 -8.66
N THR A 37 -12.20 -5.85 -7.99
CA THR A 37 -13.21 -6.80 -8.46
C THR A 37 -13.89 -6.33 -9.73
N LEU A 38 -14.19 -5.03 -9.87
CA LEU A 38 -14.73 -4.49 -11.12
C LEU A 38 -13.73 -4.61 -12.28
N LEU A 39 -12.45 -4.36 -12.03
CA LEU A 39 -11.42 -4.46 -13.06
C LEU A 39 -11.17 -5.91 -13.49
N TYR A 40 -10.94 -6.81 -12.53
CA TYR A 40 -10.72 -8.23 -12.85
C TYR A 40 -11.99 -8.90 -13.35
N GLY A 41 -13.15 -8.59 -12.78
CA GLY A 41 -14.45 -9.09 -13.22
C GLY A 41 -14.78 -8.61 -14.63
N GLY A 42 -14.59 -7.32 -14.92
CA GLY A 42 -14.77 -6.77 -16.27
C GLY A 42 -13.82 -7.40 -17.29
N MET A 43 -12.53 -7.53 -16.94
CA MET A 43 -11.55 -8.21 -17.78
C MET A 43 -11.94 -9.68 -18.04
N PHE A 44 -12.38 -10.39 -17.01
CA PHE A 44 -12.80 -11.79 -17.11
C PHE A 44 -14.05 -11.95 -18.00
N LEU A 45 -15.05 -11.07 -17.84
CA LEU A 45 -16.24 -11.08 -18.69
C LEU A 45 -15.89 -10.79 -20.15
N ILE A 46 -15.05 -9.77 -20.40
CA ILE A 46 -14.61 -9.43 -21.77
C ILE A 46 -13.83 -10.59 -22.38
N ALA A 47 -12.89 -11.19 -21.64
CA ALA A 47 -12.14 -12.35 -22.09
C ALA A 47 -13.08 -13.55 -22.36
N GLY A 48 -14.05 -13.82 -21.50
CA GLY A 48 -15.02 -14.88 -21.68
C GLY A 48 -15.88 -14.69 -22.93
N ILE A 49 -16.39 -13.47 -23.17
CA ILE A 49 -17.16 -13.13 -24.38
C ILE A 49 -16.30 -13.30 -25.64
N LEU A 50 -15.06 -12.80 -25.61
CA LEU A 50 -14.12 -12.94 -26.73
C LEU A 50 -13.81 -14.41 -27.01
N LEU A 51 -13.54 -15.20 -25.98
CA LEU A 51 -13.24 -16.63 -26.11
C LEU A 51 -14.43 -17.38 -26.70
N LEU A 52 -15.64 -17.17 -26.16
CA LEU A 52 -16.86 -17.80 -26.67
C LEU A 52 -17.13 -17.40 -28.12
N SER A 53 -16.91 -16.14 -28.48
CA SER A 53 -17.05 -15.65 -29.85
C SER A 53 -16.06 -16.32 -30.80
N ILE A 54 -14.78 -16.44 -30.41
CA ILE A 54 -13.75 -17.12 -31.21
C ILE A 54 -14.09 -18.61 -31.38
N ILE A 55 -14.45 -19.31 -30.31
CA ILE A 55 -14.82 -20.72 -30.36
C ILE A 55 -16.06 -20.92 -31.26
N TYR A 56 -17.07 -20.06 -31.13
CA TYR A 56 -18.26 -20.11 -31.98
C TYR A 56 -17.90 -19.94 -33.46
N LEU A 57 -17.05 -18.97 -33.80
CA LEU A 57 -16.62 -18.75 -35.18
C LEU A 57 -15.80 -19.92 -35.73
N LEU A 58 -14.90 -20.49 -34.92
CA LEU A 58 -14.13 -21.69 -35.28
C LEU A 58 -15.06 -22.89 -35.52
N ALA A 59 -16.02 -23.12 -34.64
CA ALA A 59 -17.01 -24.18 -34.76
C ALA A 59 -17.92 -23.97 -35.99
N ALA A 60 -18.41 -22.76 -36.22
CA ALA A 60 -19.22 -22.42 -37.38
C ALA A 60 -18.44 -22.66 -38.69
N ASN A 61 -17.15 -22.31 -38.72
CA ASN A 61 -16.30 -22.56 -39.88
C ASN A 61 -16.07 -24.06 -40.10
N ALA A 62 -15.77 -24.83 -39.04
CA ALA A 62 -15.57 -26.27 -39.14
C ALA A 62 -16.85 -27.01 -39.56
N LEU A 63 -18.01 -26.58 -39.09
CA LEU A 63 -19.31 -27.14 -39.52
C LEU A 63 -19.62 -26.79 -40.97
N ASN A 64 -19.31 -25.59 -41.45
CA ASN A 64 -19.54 -25.19 -42.84
C ASN A 64 -18.62 -25.94 -43.83
N VAL A 65 -17.38 -26.24 -43.40
CA VAL A 65 -16.46 -27.11 -44.17
C VAL A 65 -16.89 -28.58 -44.08
N GLY A 66 -17.35 -29.03 -42.90
CA GLY A 66 -17.76 -30.42 -42.65
C GLY A 66 -19.15 -30.81 -43.15
N SER A 67 -20.04 -29.84 -43.43
CA SER A 67 -21.39 -30.09 -43.96
C SER A 67 -21.42 -30.45 -45.45
N LYS A 68 -20.29 -30.31 -46.16
CA LYS A 68 -20.14 -30.86 -47.51
C LYS A 68 -19.95 -32.36 -47.39
N LEU A 69 -20.83 -33.14 -48.04
CA LEU A 69 -20.70 -34.59 -48.06
C LEU A 69 -19.29 -34.97 -48.55
N PRO A 70 -18.58 -35.88 -47.87
CA PRO A 70 -17.21 -36.24 -48.24
C PRO A 70 -17.13 -37.11 -49.49
N PHE A 71 -18.27 -37.39 -50.12
CA PHE A 71 -18.42 -38.19 -51.32
C PHE A 71 -19.35 -37.50 -52.31
N GLU A 72 -19.04 -37.64 -53.59
CA GLU A 72 -19.89 -37.22 -54.70
C GLU A 72 -20.41 -38.46 -55.43
N ILE A 73 -21.64 -38.37 -55.95
CA ILE A 73 -22.24 -39.44 -56.74
C ILE A 73 -21.95 -39.11 -58.21
N VAL A 74 -21.01 -39.84 -58.81
CA VAL A 74 -20.62 -39.66 -60.21
C VAL A 74 -20.95 -40.93 -60.98
N SER A 75 -21.81 -40.82 -61.99
CA SER A 75 -22.14 -41.92 -62.92
C SER A 75 -22.64 -43.21 -62.25
N GLY A 76 -23.40 -43.10 -61.15
CA GLY A 76 -23.95 -44.25 -60.42
C GLY A 76 -22.99 -44.92 -59.44
N GLY A 77 -21.75 -44.42 -59.30
CA GLY A 77 -20.79 -44.81 -58.28
C GLY A 77 -20.60 -43.72 -57.22
N VAL A 78 -20.11 -44.10 -56.03
CA VAL A 78 -19.73 -43.18 -54.96
C VAL A 78 -18.22 -42.96 -55.03
N SER A 79 -17.80 -41.72 -55.23
CA SER A 79 -16.38 -41.35 -55.26
C SER A 79 -16.08 -40.32 -54.18
N SER A 80 -14.96 -40.47 -53.48
CA SER A 80 -14.47 -39.50 -52.49
C SER A 80 -13.01 -39.21 -52.76
N ASN A 81 -12.63 -37.94 -52.60
CA ASN A 81 -11.22 -37.53 -52.68
C ASN A 81 -10.50 -37.70 -51.34
N THR A 82 -11.22 -37.98 -50.25
CA THR A 82 -10.67 -38.09 -48.89
C THR A 82 -10.62 -39.53 -48.38
N CYS A 83 -11.50 -40.41 -48.87
CA CYS A 83 -11.60 -41.79 -48.44
C CYS A 83 -11.55 -42.75 -49.63
N ASN A 84 -10.96 -43.93 -49.44
CA ASN A 84 -11.00 -44.98 -50.46
C ASN A 84 -12.34 -45.73 -50.36
N LEU A 85 -13.28 -45.43 -51.26
CA LEU A 85 -14.55 -46.14 -51.33
C LEU A 85 -14.54 -47.19 -52.44
N PRO A 86 -15.02 -48.42 -52.17
CA PRO A 86 -15.13 -49.43 -53.20
C PRO A 86 -16.22 -49.03 -54.21
N SER A 87 -15.86 -48.96 -55.50
CA SER A 87 -16.78 -48.61 -56.59
C SER A 87 -17.76 -49.74 -56.94
N SER A 88 -17.46 -50.97 -56.54
CA SER A 88 -18.28 -52.16 -56.78
C SER A 88 -18.19 -53.13 -55.59
N ALA A 89 -19.03 -52.94 -54.59
CA ALA A 89 -19.12 -53.81 -53.40
C ALA A 89 -20.59 -54.08 -53.02
N PRO A 90 -20.88 -55.19 -52.30
CA PRO A 90 -22.20 -55.44 -51.74
C PRO A 90 -22.63 -54.27 -50.83
N ALA A 91 -23.92 -53.95 -50.79
CA ALA A 91 -24.44 -52.79 -50.04
C ALA A 91 -24.00 -52.74 -48.57
N GLY A 92 -23.84 -53.90 -47.91
CA GLY A 92 -23.38 -53.97 -46.53
C GLY A 92 -21.92 -53.53 -46.33
N GLU A 93 -21.04 -53.79 -47.30
CA GLU A 93 -19.63 -53.40 -47.25
C GLU A 93 -19.46 -51.92 -47.60
N LEU A 94 -20.22 -51.42 -48.60
CA LEU A 94 -20.26 -50.00 -48.94
C LEU A 94 -20.76 -49.15 -47.76
N ASN A 95 -21.81 -49.59 -47.06
CA ASN A 95 -22.33 -48.89 -45.88
C ASN A 95 -21.31 -48.82 -44.73
N ARG A 96 -20.51 -49.87 -44.52
CA ARG A 96 -19.43 -49.85 -43.52
C ARG A 96 -18.33 -48.87 -43.90
N ALA A 97 -17.85 -48.93 -45.15
CA ALA A 97 -16.83 -48.00 -45.66
C ALA A 97 -17.27 -46.53 -45.57
N LEU A 98 -18.55 -46.23 -45.85
CA LEU A 98 -19.13 -44.90 -45.68
C LEU A 98 -19.12 -44.44 -44.21
N ASN A 99 -19.55 -45.30 -43.28
CA ASN A 99 -19.54 -44.98 -41.86
C ASN A 99 -18.11 -44.74 -41.33
N ASP A 100 -17.15 -45.57 -41.74
CA ASP A 100 -15.75 -45.43 -41.34
C ASP A 100 -15.14 -44.11 -41.87
N CYS A 101 -15.44 -43.76 -43.13
CA CYS A 101 -15.02 -42.49 -43.71
C CYS A 101 -15.58 -41.27 -42.95
N VAL A 102 -16.88 -41.30 -42.61
CA VAL A 102 -17.51 -40.22 -41.82
C VAL A 102 -16.89 -40.12 -40.43
N ASN A 103 -16.59 -41.24 -39.79
CA ASN A 103 -15.96 -41.26 -38.46
C ASN A 103 -14.53 -40.69 -38.49
N LEU A 104 -13.70 -41.08 -39.46
CA LEU A 104 -12.34 -40.54 -39.63
C LEU A 104 -12.36 -39.03 -39.87
N GLN A 105 -13.27 -38.56 -40.73
CA GLN A 105 -13.41 -37.14 -41.01
C GLN A 105 -13.88 -36.34 -39.79
N ARG A 106 -14.77 -36.92 -38.97
CA ARG A 106 -15.22 -36.32 -37.71
C ARG A 106 -14.07 -36.21 -36.70
N GLU A 107 -13.23 -37.23 -36.57
CA GLU A 107 -12.08 -37.21 -35.65
C GLU A 107 -11.06 -36.12 -36.05
N HIS A 108 -10.74 -36.02 -37.34
CA HIS A 108 -9.86 -34.96 -37.86
C HIS A 108 -10.44 -33.56 -37.60
N ALA A 109 -11.75 -33.36 -37.82
CA ALA A 109 -12.42 -32.08 -37.56
C ALA A 109 -12.43 -31.70 -36.08
N LEU A 110 -12.67 -32.66 -35.17
CA LEU A 110 -12.61 -32.43 -33.73
C LEU A 110 -11.19 -32.07 -33.27
N ASN A 111 -10.17 -32.76 -33.77
CA ASN A 111 -8.78 -32.49 -33.42
C ASN A 111 -8.29 -31.12 -33.90
N ASP A 112 -8.66 -30.71 -35.12
CA ASP A 112 -8.33 -29.36 -35.64
C ASP A 112 -9.05 -28.27 -34.83
N LEU A 113 -10.33 -28.47 -34.50
CA LEU A 113 -11.08 -27.56 -33.64
C LEU A 113 -10.46 -27.44 -32.24
N LEU A 114 -10.10 -28.56 -31.61
CA LEU A 114 -9.46 -28.57 -30.29
C LEU A 114 -8.11 -27.85 -30.33
N SER A 115 -7.26 -28.15 -31.31
CA SER A 115 -5.95 -27.54 -31.46
C SER A 115 -6.04 -26.02 -31.63
N ARG A 116 -6.90 -25.53 -32.53
CA ARG A 116 -7.10 -24.08 -32.75
C ARG A 116 -7.73 -23.40 -31.54
N SER A 117 -8.68 -24.05 -30.88
CA SER A 117 -9.32 -23.50 -29.67
C SER A 117 -8.32 -23.39 -28.52
N LEU A 118 -7.43 -24.38 -28.36
CA LEU A 118 -6.36 -24.34 -27.38
C LEU A 118 -5.36 -23.22 -27.67
N LEU A 119 -4.95 -23.03 -28.92
CA LEU A 119 -4.08 -21.91 -29.31
C LEU A 119 -4.73 -20.55 -29.07
N ALA A 120 -6.01 -20.40 -29.41
CA ALA A 120 -6.77 -19.19 -29.12
C ALA A 120 -6.89 -18.92 -27.61
N LEU A 121 -7.19 -19.95 -26.82
CA LEU A 121 -7.26 -19.86 -25.36
C LEU A 121 -5.91 -19.46 -24.78
N LEU A 122 -4.81 -20.08 -25.22
CA LEU A 122 -3.47 -19.76 -24.75
C LEU A 122 -3.10 -18.30 -25.06
N GLY A 123 -3.34 -17.85 -26.29
CA GLY A 123 -3.08 -16.47 -26.70
C GLY A 123 -3.87 -15.46 -25.87
N LEU A 124 -5.17 -15.71 -25.67
CA LEU A 124 -6.02 -14.87 -24.84
C LEU A 124 -5.59 -14.87 -23.36
N ALA A 125 -5.19 -16.03 -22.83
CA ALA A 125 -4.71 -16.17 -21.46
C ALA A 125 -3.44 -15.33 -21.23
N VAL A 126 -2.49 -15.35 -22.16
CA VAL A 126 -1.27 -14.53 -22.08
C VAL A 126 -1.62 -13.03 -22.07
N ILE A 127 -2.51 -12.60 -22.96
CA ILE A 127 -2.95 -11.19 -23.04
C ILE A 127 -3.67 -10.78 -21.75
N ALA A 128 -4.61 -11.60 -21.27
CA ALA A 128 -5.35 -11.33 -20.04
C ALA A 128 -4.42 -11.30 -18.82
N PHE A 129 -3.43 -12.19 -18.75
CA PHE A 129 -2.43 -12.20 -17.69
C PHE A 129 -1.57 -10.94 -17.70
N ALA A 130 -1.06 -10.54 -18.87
CA ALA A 130 -0.27 -9.32 -19.02
C ALA A 130 -1.06 -8.07 -18.61
N PHE A 131 -2.33 -7.97 -19.03
CA PHE A 131 -3.21 -6.87 -18.66
C PHE A 131 -3.52 -6.87 -17.16
N GLY A 132 -3.84 -8.03 -16.59
CA GLY A 132 -4.07 -8.20 -15.16
C GLY A 132 -2.86 -7.79 -14.31
N TYR A 133 -1.66 -8.21 -14.72
CA TYR A 133 -0.40 -7.85 -14.06
C TYR A 133 -0.13 -6.33 -14.12
N ALA A 134 -0.31 -5.71 -15.30
CA ALA A 134 -0.15 -4.26 -15.45
C ALA A 134 -1.15 -3.48 -14.59
N MET A 135 -2.41 -3.94 -14.53
CA MET A 135 -3.44 -3.28 -13.73
C MET A 135 -3.21 -3.44 -12.23
N ALA A 136 -2.79 -4.62 -11.78
CA ALA A 136 -2.36 -4.84 -10.40
C ALA A 136 -1.26 -3.86 -9.99
N GLY A 137 -0.21 -3.74 -10.82
CA GLY A 137 0.89 -2.81 -10.59
C GLY A 137 0.42 -1.36 -10.46
N ARG A 138 -0.55 -0.93 -11.29
CA ARG A 138 -1.10 0.43 -11.25
C ARG A 138 -1.94 0.70 -9.99
N VAL A 139 -2.77 -0.26 -9.57
CA VAL A 139 -3.61 -0.12 -8.36
C VAL A 139 -2.76 -0.15 -7.09
N LEU A 140 -1.69 -0.95 -7.07
CA LEU A 140 -0.79 -1.10 -5.92
C LEU A 140 0.36 -0.09 -5.90
N ALA A 141 0.56 0.70 -6.96
CA ALA A 141 1.62 1.71 -7.05
C ALA A 141 1.70 2.69 -5.84
N PRO A 142 0.57 3.15 -5.25
CA PRO A 142 0.59 3.99 -4.05
C PRO A 142 1.32 3.38 -2.84
N LEU A 143 1.29 2.05 -2.66
CA LEU A 143 2.00 1.40 -1.55
C LEU A 143 3.52 1.65 -1.61
N GLY A 144 4.07 1.74 -2.83
CA GLY A 144 5.47 2.10 -3.03
C GLY A 144 5.77 3.54 -2.64
N ARG A 145 4.83 4.48 -2.81
CA ARG A 145 4.97 5.86 -2.30
C ARG A 145 4.97 5.86 -0.77
N ILE A 146 3.96 5.25 -0.13
CA ILE A 146 3.84 5.15 1.33
C ILE A 146 5.14 4.57 1.93
N THR A 147 5.61 3.44 1.39
CA THR A 147 6.82 2.77 1.90
C THR A 147 8.08 3.63 1.75
N ARG A 148 8.23 4.35 0.62
CA ARG A 148 9.38 5.23 0.40
C ARG A 148 9.36 6.42 1.36
N THR A 149 8.20 7.05 1.56
CA THR A 149 8.07 8.16 2.51
C THR A 149 8.35 7.69 3.93
N ALA A 150 7.79 6.56 4.34
CA ALA A 150 8.06 5.99 5.67
C ALA A 150 9.55 5.73 5.91
N ARG A 151 10.27 5.18 4.91
CA ARG A 151 11.73 4.99 5.00
C ARG A 151 12.50 6.30 5.04
N ALA A 152 12.06 7.32 4.29
CA ALA A 152 12.70 8.63 4.29
C ALA A 152 12.54 9.35 5.64
N VAL A 153 11.36 9.27 6.24
CA VAL A 153 11.08 9.88 7.54
C VAL A 153 11.90 9.23 8.64
N ALA A 154 12.06 7.90 8.62
CA ALA A 154 12.84 7.18 9.62
C ALA A 154 14.33 7.58 9.67
N GLY A 155 14.86 8.24 8.62
CA GLY A 155 16.29 8.51 8.51
C GLY A 155 16.73 9.97 8.52
N SER A 156 15.81 10.97 8.47
CA SER A 156 16.27 12.38 8.46
C SER A 156 15.20 13.46 8.61
N ASP A 157 13.93 13.21 8.26
CA ASP A 157 12.99 14.31 8.04
C ASP A 157 11.54 13.96 8.39
N LEU A 158 11.11 14.33 9.59
CA LEU A 158 9.72 14.22 10.06
C LEU A 158 8.77 15.25 9.44
N SER A 159 9.25 16.21 8.63
CA SER A 159 8.38 17.17 7.94
C SER A 159 7.73 16.58 6.68
N ARG A 160 8.29 15.50 6.12
CA ARG A 160 7.71 14.84 4.95
C ARG A 160 6.33 14.26 5.25
N ARG A 161 5.47 14.35 4.25
CA ARG A 161 4.13 13.76 4.23
C ARG A 161 3.96 12.87 3.01
N ILE A 162 3.04 11.93 3.09
CA ILE A 162 2.71 11.03 1.99
C ILE A 162 1.84 11.78 0.97
N GLU A 163 0.85 12.54 1.46
CA GLU A 163 -0.09 13.34 0.68
C GLU A 163 -0.61 12.53 -0.52
N LEU A 164 -1.31 11.44 -0.20
CA LEU A 164 -1.74 10.53 -1.24
C LEU A 164 -2.94 11.09 -2.01
N ASP A 165 -2.69 11.46 -3.26
CA ASP A 165 -3.75 11.79 -4.22
C ASP A 165 -4.55 10.56 -4.63
N GLY A 166 -5.83 10.78 -4.94
CA GLY A 166 -6.71 9.73 -5.43
C GLY A 166 -8.04 9.65 -4.69
N PRO A 167 -8.85 8.62 -5.02
CA PRO A 167 -10.14 8.39 -4.38
C PRO A 167 -9.97 8.09 -2.89
N ASP A 168 -11.04 8.35 -2.12
CA ASP A 168 -11.11 8.05 -0.69
C ASP A 168 -11.30 6.55 -0.44
N ASP A 169 -10.27 5.78 -0.78
CA ASP A 169 -10.17 4.34 -0.57
C ASP A 169 -9.28 4.00 0.64
N GLU A 170 -9.13 2.70 0.95
CA GLU A 170 -8.37 2.25 2.12
C GLU A 170 -6.88 2.59 2.04
N LEU A 171 -6.31 2.79 0.84
CA LEU A 171 -4.91 3.23 0.73
C LEU A 171 -4.77 4.72 1.03
N LYS A 172 -5.74 5.54 0.61
CA LYS A 172 -5.79 6.96 1.01
C LYS A 172 -5.99 7.09 2.51
N GLU A 173 -6.93 6.33 3.08
CA GLU A 173 -7.16 6.31 4.53
C GLU A 173 -5.93 5.88 5.33
N LEU A 174 -5.19 4.89 4.83
CA LEU A 174 -3.90 4.49 5.41
C LEU A 174 -2.85 5.61 5.33
N ALA A 175 -2.72 6.25 4.17
CA ALA A 175 -1.79 7.36 3.98
C ALA A 175 -2.10 8.54 4.93
N ASP A 176 -3.37 8.91 5.02
CA ASP A 176 -3.86 9.95 5.91
C ASP A 176 -3.59 9.63 7.38
N THR A 177 -3.81 8.38 7.80
CA THR A 177 -3.52 7.92 9.16
C THR A 177 -2.02 8.00 9.48
N PHE A 178 -1.16 7.66 8.50
CA PHE A 178 0.28 7.82 8.64
C PHE A 178 0.68 9.29 8.76
N ASP A 179 0.12 10.17 7.93
CA ASP A 179 0.39 11.60 7.99
C ASP A 179 -0.04 12.22 9.33
N ASP A 180 -1.18 11.82 9.87
CA ASP A 180 -1.64 12.22 11.22
C ASP A 180 -0.69 11.74 12.33
N MET A 181 -0.16 10.51 12.22
CA MET A 181 0.85 9.99 13.15
C MET A 181 2.15 10.81 13.07
N LEU A 182 2.62 11.11 11.86
CA LEU A 182 3.81 11.93 11.64
C LEU A 182 3.64 13.34 12.19
N GLU A 183 2.45 13.92 12.03
CA GLU A 183 2.14 15.24 12.58
C GLU A 183 2.20 15.23 14.12
N ARG A 184 1.63 14.21 14.76
CA ARG A 184 1.70 14.06 16.22
C ARG A 184 3.14 13.91 16.73
N LEU A 185 3.96 13.13 16.03
CA LEU A 185 5.39 12.99 16.34
C LEU A 185 6.11 14.33 16.20
N GLN A 186 5.92 15.04 15.08
CA GLN A 186 6.53 16.35 14.86
C GLN A 186 6.17 17.35 15.95
N ARG A 187 4.89 17.39 16.37
CA ARG A 187 4.45 18.27 17.47
C ARG A 187 5.11 17.89 18.79
N ALA A 188 5.23 16.60 19.11
CA ALA A 188 5.88 16.13 20.34
C ALA A 188 7.37 16.50 20.37
N PHE A 189 8.11 16.26 19.28
CA PHE A 189 9.52 16.65 19.16
C PHE A 189 9.70 18.17 19.27
N THR A 190 8.87 18.94 18.57
CA THR A 190 8.95 20.42 18.63
C THR A 190 8.65 20.94 20.04
N ALA A 191 7.68 20.32 20.75
CA ALA A 191 7.36 20.67 22.13
C ALA A 191 8.51 20.33 23.08
N GLN A 192 9.14 19.16 22.92
CA GLN A 192 10.33 18.76 23.68
C GLN A 192 11.50 19.72 23.45
N GLN A 193 11.77 20.11 22.20
CA GLN A 193 12.85 21.04 21.86
C GLN A 193 12.62 22.42 22.50
N ARG A 194 11.39 22.95 22.44
CA ARG A 194 11.02 24.19 23.13
C ARG A 194 11.14 24.07 24.64
N PHE A 195 10.75 22.94 25.22
CA PHE A 195 10.89 22.69 26.65
C PHE A 195 12.35 22.69 27.09
N VAL A 196 13.23 21.96 26.39
CA VAL A 196 14.68 21.94 26.70
C VAL A 196 15.29 23.33 26.55
N GLY A 197 14.92 24.08 25.51
CA GLY A 197 15.36 25.47 25.32
C GLY A 197 14.96 26.36 26.49
N ASN A 198 13.67 26.37 26.84
CA ASN A 198 13.15 27.19 27.94
C ASN A 198 13.72 26.78 29.29
N ALA A 199 13.80 25.47 29.58
CA ALA A 199 14.39 24.95 30.81
C ALA A 199 15.85 25.38 30.97
N SER A 200 16.62 25.43 29.86
CA SER A 200 18.00 25.92 29.86
C SER A 200 18.10 27.36 30.38
N HIS A 201 17.21 28.24 29.92
CA HIS A 201 17.21 29.65 30.29
C HIS A 201 16.68 29.88 31.71
N GLU A 202 15.57 29.23 32.07
CA GLU A 202 14.95 29.35 33.39
C GLU A 202 15.81 28.78 34.51
N LEU A 203 16.65 27.77 34.25
CA LEU A 203 17.58 27.22 35.25
C LEU A 203 18.89 28.01 35.35
N ARG A 204 19.41 28.57 34.24
CA ARG A 204 20.67 29.33 34.26
C ARG A 204 20.53 30.65 35.02
N THR A 205 19.37 31.29 34.96
CA THR A 205 19.11 32.57 35.62
C THR A 205 19.25 32.52 37.16
N PRO A 206 18.55 31.62 37.90
CA PRO A 206 18.69 31.53 39.35
C PRO A 206 20.08 31.06 39.78
N LEU A 207 20.75 30.18 39.03
CA LEU A 207 22.12 29.75 39.32
C LEU A 207 23.11 30.92 39.18
N ALA A 208 22.98 31.74 38.13
CA ALA A 208 23.79 32.94 37.96
C ALA A 208 23.54 33.96 39.08
N ILE A 209 22.29 34.17 39.49
CA ILE A 209 21.95 35.05 40.62
C ILE A 209 22.59 34.53 41.92
N ASN A 210 22.46 33.24 42.23
CA ASN A 210 23.08 32.62 43.40
C ASN A 210 24.60 32.80 43.41
N ARG A 211 25.24 32.56 42.26
CA ARG A 211 26.66 32.79 42.07
C ARG A 211 27.05 34.23 42.37
N THR A 212 26.36 35.21 41.78
CA THR A 212 26.65 36.63 41.99
C THR A 212 26.47 37.02 43.46
N LEU A 213 25.40 36.57 44.13
CA LEU A 213 25.17 36.86 45.55
C LEU A 213 26.28 36.29 46.43
N LEU A 214 26.72 35.05 46.16
CA LEU A 214 27.82 34.40 46.88
C LEU A 214 29.16 35.09 46.63
N GLU A 215 29.47 35.46 45.38
CA GLU A 215 30.69 36.19 45.01
C GLU A 215 30.74 37.57 45.69
N VAL A 216 29.63 38.31 45.73
CA VAL A 216 29.53 39.61 46.40
C VAL A 216 29.76 39.50 47.90
N HIS A 217 29.17 38.50 48.58
CA HIS A 217 29.39 38.30 50.01
C HIS A 217 30.81 37.81 50.34
N LEU A 218 31.41 36.98 49.48
CA LEU A 218 32.81 36.55 49.64
C LEU A 218 33.81 37.68 49.41
N SER A 219 33.37 38.80 48.81
CA SER A 219 34.21 39.98 48.57
C SER A 219 34.33 40.91 49.79
N ASP A 220 33.54 40.70 50.86
CA ASP A 220 33.57 41.52 52.07
C ASP A 220 34.79 41.19 52.96
N PRO A 221 35.75 42.11 53.15
CA PRO A 221 36.93 41.89 53.99
C PRO A 221 36.63 41.72 55.49
N GLY A 222 35.45 42.17 55.95
CA GLY A 222 35.03 42.11 57.35
C GLY A 222 34.28 40.83 57.74
N ALA A 223 34.05 39.92 56.79
CA ALA A 223 33.23 38.73 57.03
C ALA A 223 33.93 37.72 57.97
N PRO A 224 33.22 37.17 58.98
CA PRO A 224 33.69 36.07 59.83
C PRO A 224 34.24 34.89 59.03
N VAL A 225 35.32 34.26 59.51
CA VAL A 225 35.99 33.13 58.85
C VAL A 225 35.04 31.97 58.54
N GLU A 226 34.10 31.68 59.44
CA GLU A 226 33.08 30.64 59.28
C GLU A 226 32.14 30.94 58.09
N LEU A 227 31.72 32.19 57.91
CA LEU A 227 30.88 32.62 56.79
C LEU A 227 31.63 32.56 55.46
N GLN A 228 32.94 32.87 55.45
CA GLN A 228 33.76 32.71 54.25
C GLN A 228 33.89 31.23 53.84
N GLN A 229 34.06 30.32 54.80
CA GLN A 229 34.12 28.88 54.52
C GLN A 229 32.79 28.34 53.99
N LEU A 230 31.66 28.76 54.58
CA LEU A 230 30.32 28.41 54.11
C LEU A 230 30.07 28.93 52.69
N GLY A 231 30.39 30.21 52.43
CA GLY A 231 30.21 30.83 51.11
C GLY A 231 31.01 30.12 50.01
N LYS A 232 32.27 29.75 50.28
CA LYS A 232 33.08 28.95 49.33
C LYS A 232 32.47 27.58 49.05
N THR A 233 31.93 26.92 50.07
CA THR A 233 31.28 25.60 49.92
C THR A 233 30.00 25.69 49.11
N LEU A 234 29.17 26.70 49.35
CA LEU A 234 27.96 26.96 48.56
C LEU A 234 28.28 27.34 47.12
N LEU A 235 29.33 28.14 46.89
CA LEU A 235 29.77 28.49 45.54
C LEU A 235 30.21 27.26 44.75
N ALA A 236 31.04 26.39 45.33
CA ALA A 236 31.46 25.14 44.71
C ALA A 236 30.26 24.19 44.42
N THR A 237 29.23 24.21 45.29
CA THR A 237 28.01 23.43 45.09
C THR A 237 27.15 24.01 43.95
N ASN A 238 27.07 25.34 43.83
CA ASN A 238 26.38 26.02 42.75
C ASN A 238 27.05 25.74 41.39
N GLU A 239 28.39 25.84 41.33
CA GLU A 239 29.17 25.51 40.13
C GLU A 239 28.96 24.06 39.67
N ARG A 240 28.91 23.12 40.62
CA ARG A 240 28.63 21.71 40.29
C ARG A 240 27.21 21.51 39.75
N SER A 241 26.24 22.27 40.28
CA SER A 241 24.86 22.24 39.81
C SER A 241 24.73 22.84 38.41
N GLU A 242 25.43 23.94 38.13
CA GLU A 242 25.56 24.52 36.78
C GLU A 242 26.10 23.48 35.78
N GLN A 243 27.20 22.82 36.11
CA GLN A 243 27.80 21.79 35.25
C GLN A 243 26.86 20.59 34.98
N LEU A 244 26.13 20.13 35.99
CA LEU A 244 25.16 19.04 35.83
C LEU A 244 24.00 19.44 34.92
N VAL A 245 23.45 20.64 35.13
CA VAL A 245 22.35 21.15 34.30
C VAL A 245 22.81 21.33 32.86
N GLU A 246 23.98 21.92 32.63
CA GLU A 246 24.53 22.07 31.27
C GLU A 246 24.79 20.72 30.60
N GLY A 247 25.32 19.73 31.33
CA GLY A 247 25.53 18.38 30.82
C GLY A 247 24.23 17.69 30.41
N LEU A 248 23.18 17.77 31.23
CA LEU A 248 21.86 17.20 30.92
C LEU A 248 21.20 17.87 29.71
N LEU A 249 21.32 19.19 29.60
CA LEU A 249 20.77 19.96 28.49
C LEU A 249 21.54 19.72 27.18
N LEU A 250 22.85 19.50 27.27
CA LEU A 250 23.68 19.11 26.13
C LEU A 250 23.24 17.75 25.58
N LEU A 251 23.07 16.75 26.46
CA LEU A 251 22.59 15.43 26.08
C LEU A 251 21.19 15.50 25.44
N ALA A 252 20.28 16.27 26.05
CA ALA A 252 18.94 16.46 25.50
C ALA A 252 18.93 17.18 24.14
N ARG A 253 19.97 17.95 23.80
CA ARG A 253 20.12 18.55 22.46
C ARG A 253 20.76 17.61 21.44
N SER A 254 21.70 16.76 21.86
CA SER A 254 22.42 15.85 20.94
C SER A 254 21.53 14.72 20.41
N ASP A 255 20.61 14.18 21.22
CA ASP A 255 19.67 13.14 20.81
C ASP A 255 18.71 13.59 19.70
N ASN A 256 18.60 14.89 19.44
CA ASN A 256 17.72 15.48 18.44
C ASN A 256 18.42 15.80 17.09
N GLN A 257 19.73 15.54 16.96
CA GLN A 257 20.50 15.81 15.73
C GLN A 257 20.88 14.56 14.93
N ILE A 258 20.47 13.37 15.39
CA ILE A 258 20.71 12.06 14.77
C ILE A 258 19.42 11.60 14.08
#